data_AF-A0A960JNT1-F1
#
_entry.id   AF-A0A960JNT1-F1
#
_cell.length_a   1.000
_cell.length_b   1.000
_cell.length_c   1.000
_cell.angle_alpha   90.00
_cell.angle_beta   90.00
_cell.angle_gamma   90.00
#
_symmetry.space_group_name_H-M   'P 1'
#
loop_
_entity.id
_entity.type
_entity.pdbx_description
1 polymer ?
#
loop_
_entity_poly.entity_id
_entity_poly.type
_entity_poly.pdbx_seq_one_letter_code
_entity_poly.pdbx_strand_id
1 'polypeptide(L)'
;MTDAATSPVSPDLTAAAAALDVGQAVIDSAVGKLAELGIDDNQVLAYDVAHAAAALMCGRGLLDYGSKGDDEGRITAAFIADALADLGAKVFGREAEWGVEPSAMDGARDFVSTYRASGFLASLADTDGPRHLGDDFEMVQDAFRRFAEDKIMPIAEEIHRHNGDIPEEIISGLAEMGAF
;
A
#
# COMPACT_ATOMS: atom_id res chain seq x y z
N MET A 1 5.15 -5.36 -34.29
CA MET A 1 3.72 -5.33 -33.90
C MET A 1 3.61 -4.30 -32.80
N THR A 2 3.19 -3.09 -33.13
CA THR A 2 2.73 -2.11 -32.14
C THR A 2 1.42 -2.64 -31.59
N ASP A 3 1.49 -3.22 -30.40
CA ASP A 3 0.31 -3.62 -29.66
C ASP A 3 -0.50 -2.35 -29.41
N ALA A 4 -1.71 -2.29 -29.94
CA ALA A 4 -2.61 -1.19 -29.66
C ALA A 4 -2.93 -1.31 -28.17
N ALA A 5 -2.33 -0.45 -27.34
CA ALA A 5 -2.62 -0.41 -25.92
C ALA A 5 -4.14 -0.27 -25.76
N THR A 6 -4.79 -1.38 -25.43
CA THR A 6 -6.19 -1.39 -25.01
C THR A 6 -6.30 -0.38 -23.89
N SER A 7 -7.25 0.54 -24.01
CA SER A 7 -7.49 1.54 -22.97
C SER A 7 -7.56 0.87 -21.60
N PRO A 8 -6.93 1.44 -20.56
CA PRO A 8 -6.89 0.81 -19.25
C PRO A 8 -8.31 0.53 -18.76
N VAL A 9 -8.49 -0.61 -18.10
CA VAL A 9 -9.76 -0.97 -17.47
C VAL A 9 -10.09 0.10 -16.42
N SER A 10 -11.33 0.61 -16.43
CA SER A 10 -11.77 1.57 -15.40
C SER A 10 -11.78 0.93 -14.01
N PRO A 11 -11.49 1.71 -12.96
CA PRO A 11 -11.52 1.19 -11.60
C PRO A 11 -12.95 0.93 -11.14
N ASP A 12 -13.17 -0.23 -10.50
CA ASP A 12 -14.43 -0.58 -9.85
C ASP A 12 -14.21 -0.65 -8.33
N LEU A 13 -14.47 0.48 -7.66
CA LEU A 13 -14.30 0.60 -6.21
C LEU A 13 -15.35 -0.18 -5.42
N THR A 14 -16.49 -0.49 -6.03
CA THR A 14 -17.51 -1.34 -5.39
C THR A 14 -17.03 -2.79 -5.36
N ALA A 15 -16.49 -3.28 -6.48
CA ALA A 15 -15.83 -4.58 -6.53
C ALA A 15 -14.59 -4.62 -5.62
N ALA A 16 -13.84 -3.52 -5.52
CA ALA A 16 -12.69 -3.43 -4.61
C ALA A 16 -13.10 -3.58 -3.14
N ALA A 17 -14.16 -2.88 -2.72
CA ALA A 17 -14.71 -3.02 -1.37
C ALA A 17 -15.18 -4.45 -1.08
N ALA A 18 -15.91 -5.07 -2.02
CA ALA A 18 -16.36 -6.45 -1.89
C ALA A 18 -15.18 -7.44 -1.81
N ALA A 19 -14.12 -7.23 -2.59
CA ALA A 19 -12.92 -8.06 -2.55
C ALA A 19 -12.16 -7.91 -1.22
N LEU A 20 -12.11 -6.69 -0.64
CA LEU A 20 -11.58 -6.47 0.70
C LEU A 20 -12.39 -7.19 1.79
N ASP A 21 -13.72 -7.33 1.62
CA ASP A 21 -14.56 -8.08 2.56
C ASP A 21 -14.24 -9.58 2.53
N VAL A 22 -13.91 -10.14 1.36
CA VAL A 22 -13.40 -11.52 1.23
C VAL A 22 -12.10 -11.68 2.02
N GLY A 23 -11.14 -10.76 1.83
CA GLY A 23 -9.89 -10.78 2.59
C GLY A 23 -10.09 -10.62 4.10
N GLN A 24 -11.01 -9.74 4.52
CA GLN A 24 -11.32 -9.53 5.93
C GLN A 24 -11.86 -10.80 6.60
N ALA A 25 -12.74 -11.55 5.92
CA ALA A 25 -13.25 -12.81 6.46
C ALA A 25 -12.13 -13.83 6.74
N VAL A 26 -11.08 -13.85 5.92
CA VAL A 26 -9.91 -14.71 6.14
C VAL A 26 -9.10 -14.24 7.36
N ILE A 27 -8.88 -12.93 7.49
CA ILE A 27 -8.22 -12.34 8.67
C ILE A 27 -8.99 -12.67 9.95
N ASP A 28 -10.31 -12.47 9.95
CA ASP A 28 -11.15 -12.71 11.11
C ASP A 28 -11.10 -14.17 11.56
N SER A 29 -11.08 -15.12 10.61
CA SER A 29 -10.92 -16.54 10.93
C SER A 29 -9.56 -16.84 11.58
N ALA A 30 -8.48 -16.31 11.01
CA ALA A 30 -7.13 -16.54 11.51
C ALA A 30 -6.91 -15.89 12.89
N VAL A 31 -7.49 -14.71 13.14
CA VAL A 31 -7.53 -14.09 14.47
C VAL A 31 -8.29 -14.98 15.46
N GLY A 32 -9.41 -15.57 15.05
CA GLY A 32 -10.13 -16.56 15.86
C GLY A 32 -9.26 -17.76 16.24
N LYS A 33 -8.51 -18.32 15.29
CA LYS A 33 -7.56 -19.42 15.54
C LYS A 33 -6.45 -19.01 16.50
N LEU A 34 -5.86 -17.82 16.31
CA LEU A 34 -4.83 -17.31 17.21
C LEU A 34 -5.34 -17.09 18.64
N ALA A 35 -6.60 -16.68 18.80
CA ALA A 35 -7.22 -16.53 20.12
C ALA A 35 -7.38 -17.88 20.85
N GLU A 36 -7.61 -18.97 20.13
CA GLU A 36 -7.70 -20.33 20.69
C GLU A 36 -6.32 -20.93 20.98
N LEU A 37 -5.36 -20.75 20.08
CA LEU A 37 -4.06 -21.41 20.11
C LEU A 37 -2.98 -20.64 20.88
N GLY A 38 -3.18 -19.33 21.08
CA GLY A 38 -2.21 -18.44 21.69
C GLY A 38 -1.15 -17.93 20.69
N ILE A 39 -0.72 -16.69 20.85
CA ILE A 39 0.20 -16.02 19.91
C ILE A 39 1.66 -16.47 20.06
N ASP A 40 2.09 -16.81 21.29
CA ASP A 40 3.50 -17.06 21.60
C ASP A 40 4.04 -18.32 20.89
N ASP A 41 3.21 -19.35 20.74
CA ASP A 41 3.56 -20.58 20.04
C ASP A 41 3.23 -20.52 18.53
N ASN A 42 2.50 -19.50 18.07
CA ASN A 42 2.01 -19.34 16.70
C ASN A 42 2.48 -18.02 16.06
N GLN A 43 3.70 -17.59 16.39
CA GLN A 43 4.23 -16.26 16.03
C GLN A 43 4.27 -16.01 14.52
N VAL A 44 4.53 -17.04 13.71
CA VAL A 44 4.55 -16.91 12.25
C VAL A 44 3.16 -16.56 11.72
N LEU A 45 2.12 -17.29 12.16
CA LEU A 45 0.74 -16.97 11.83
C LEU A 45 0.36 -15.58 12.35
N ALA A 46 0.72 -15.24 13.59
CA ALA A 46 0.43 -13.93 14.17
C ALA A 46 1.06 -12.78 13.38
N TYR A 47 2.32 -12.92 12.97
CA TYR A 47 3.03 -11.96 12.12
C TYR A 47 2.34 -11.80 10.76
N ASP A 48 2.05 -12.92 10.09
CA ASP A 48 1.43 -12.89 8.77
C ASP A 48 0.03 -12.27 8.81
N VAL A 49 -0.78 -12.61 9.81
CA VAL A 49 -2.11 -12.04 10.04
C VAL A 49 -2.01 -10.54 10.30
N ALA A 50 -1.09 -10.10 11.16
CA ALA A 50 -0.91 -8.68 11.45
C ALA A 50 -0.51 -7.88 10.19
N HIS A 51 0.43 -8.40 9.40
CA HIS A 51 0.86 -7.75 8.16
C HIS A 51 -0.23 -7.72 7.10
N ALA A 52 -0.94 -8.84 6.90
CA ALA A 52 -2.04 -8.89 5.93
C ALA A 52 -3.20 -7.99 6.36
N ALA A 53 -3.57 -7.98 7.64
CA ALA A 53 -4.59 -7.09 8.18
C ALA A 53 -4.23 -5.62 7.98
N ALA A 54 -2.97 -5.23 8.23
CA ALA A 54 -2.50 -3.88 7.96
C ALA A 54 -2.64 -3.49 6.48
N ALA A 55 -2.25 -4.38 5.55
CA ALA A 55 -2.39 -4.14 4.12
C ALA A 55 -3.87 -3.99 3.69
N LEU A 56 -4.78 -4.84 4.18
CA LEU A 56 -6.20 -4.71 3.89
C LEU A 56 -6.80 -3.42 4.46
N MET A 57 -6.36 -3.01 5.65
CA MET A 57 -6.80 -1.74 6.25
C MET A 57 -6.29 -0.52 5.48
N CYS A 58 -5.05 -0.55 4.97
CA CYS A 58 -4.57 0.45 4.03
C CYS A 58 -5.46 0.52 2.78
N GLY A 59 -5.80 -0.65 2.20
CA GLY A 59 -6.71 -0.73 1.06
C GLY A 59 -8.08 -0.13 1.35
N ARG A 60 -8.64 -0.39 2.54
CA ARG A 60 -9.90 0.20 3.00
C ARG A 60 -9.83 1.73 3.07
N GLY A 61 -8.75 2.26 3.62
CA GLY A 61 -8.50 3.70 3.71
C GLY A 61 -8.37 4.36 2.33
N LEU A 62 -7.81 3.64 1.35
CA LEU A 62 -7.66 4.10 -0.03
C LEU A 62 -8.98 4.16 -0.83
N LEU A 63 -10.10 3.61 -0.34
CA LEU A 63 -11.38 3.69 -1.05
C LEU A 63 -11.89 5.13 -1.16
N ASP A 64 -11.76 5.94 -0.10
CA ASP A 64 -12.10 7.37 -0.14
C ASP A 64 -11.21 8.11 -1.14
N TYR A 65 -9.90 7.85 -1.08
CA TYR A 65 -8.93 8.39 -2.02
C TYR A 65 -9.28 8.04 -3.47
N GLY A 66 -9.54 6.76 -3.74
CA GLY A 66 -9.85 6.25 -5.07
C GLY A 66 -11.12 6.86 -5.66
N SER A 67 -12.05 7.32 -4.82
CA SER A 67 -13.29 7.97 -5.28
C SER A 67 -13.09 9.38 -5.84
N LYS A 68 -11.89 9.96 -5.70
CA LYS A 68 -11.58 11.35 -6.07
C LYS A 68 -11.20 11.55 -7.54
N GLY A 69 -10.90 10.47 -8.26
CA GLY A 69 -10.58 10.53 -9.69
C GLY A 69 -10.24 9.16 -10.29
N ASP A 70 -9.99 9.13 -11.60
CA ASP A 70 -9.72 7.89 -12.35
C ASP A 70 -8.35 7.29 -12.00
N ASP A 71 -7.29 8.10 -11.96
CA ASP A 71 -5.95 7.64 -11.62
C ASP A 71 -5.88 7.17 -10.17
N GLU A 72 -6.50 7.91 -9.25
CA GLU A 72 -6.65 7.55 -7.84
C GLU A 72 -7.36 6.22 -7.70
N GLY A 73 -8.49 6.05 -8.40
CA GLY A 73 -9.26 4.81 -8.39
C GLY A 73 -8.46 3.63 -8.92
N ARG A 74 -7.67 3.83 -9.98
CA ARG A 74 -6.83 2.78 -10.59
C ARG A 74 -5.67 2.39 -9.68
N ILE A 75 -5.02 3.36 -9.04
CA ILE A 75 -3.98 3.12 -8.02
C ILE A 75 -4.57 2.34 -6.84
N THR A 76 -5.73 2.76 -6.34
CA THR A 76 -6.46 2.05 -5.26
C THR A 76 -6.78 0.61 -5.65
N ALA A 77 -7.29 0.39 -6.86
CA ALA A 77 -7.63 -0.95 -7.34
C ALA A 77 -6.38 -1.85 -7.49
N ALA A 78 -5.29 -1.31 -8.05
CA ALA A 78 -4.00 -2.02 -8.13
C ALA A 78 -3.50 -2.43 -6.75
N PHE A 79 -3.48 -1.49 -5.78
CA PHE A 79 -3.01 -1.75 -4.43
C PHE A 79 -3.83 -2.83 -3.74
N ILE A 80 -5.16 -2.73 -3.78
CA ILE A 80 -6.05 -3.72 -3.14
C ILE A 80 -5.85 -5.10 -3.77
N ALA A 81 -5.71 -5.16 -5.09
CA ALA A 81 -5.49 -6.41 -5.81
C ALA A 81 -4.15 -7.06 -5.44
N ASP A 82 -3.09 -6.26 -5.27
CA ASP A 82 -1.78 -6.74 -4.81
C ASP A 82 -1.81 -7.22 -3.36
N ALA A 83 -2.46 -6.47 -2.46
CA ALA A 83 -2.65 -6.86 -1.05
C ALA A 83 -3.43 -8.18 -0.90
N LEU A 84 -4.49 -8.37 -1.69
CA LEU A 84 -5.26 -9.62 -1.69
C LEU A 84 -4.48 -10.79 -2.29
N ALA A 85 -3.65 -10.56 -3.31
CA ALA A 85 -2.78 -11.59 -3.86
C ALA A 85 -1.70 -12.03 -2.86
N ASP A 86 -1.11 -11.08 -2.13
CA ASP A 86 -0.16 -11.35 -1.05
C ASP A 86 -0.80 -12.13 0.11
N LEU A 87 -2.02 -11.76 0.53
CA LEU A 87 -2.81 -12.57 1.47
C LEU A 87 -3.04 -14.00 0.93
N GLY A 88 -3.46 -14.12 -0.34
CA GLY A 88 -3.64 -15.41 -0.98
C GLY A 88 -2.37 -16.26 -0.96
N ALA A 89 -1.19 -15.66 -1.19
CA ALA A 89 0.09 -16.35 -1.13
C ALA A 89 0.46 -16.84 0.28
N LYS A 90 0.13 -16.06 1.32
CA LYS A 90 0.32 -16.46 2.74
C LYS A 90 -0.58 -17.63 3.15
N VAL A 91 -1.79 -17.69 2.59
CA VAL A 91 -2.84 -18.66 2.91
C VAL A 91 -2.69 -19.97 2.12
N PHE A 92 -2.22 -19.92 0.88
CA PHE A 92 -2.14 -21.06 -0.02
C PHE A 92 -1.33 -22.23 0.57
N GLY A 93 -1.98 -23.39 0.77
CA GLY A 93 -1.39 -24.57 1.41
C GLY A 93 -1.32 -24.51 2.94
N ARG A 94 -1.78 -23.42 3.55
CA ARG A 94 -1.83 -23.18 5.02
C ARG A 94 -3.26 -22.93 5.49
N GLU A 95 -4.28 -23.27 4.70
CA GLU A 95 -5.67 -22.87 4.96
C GLU A 95 -6.18 -23.38 6.32
N ALA A 96 -5.79 -24.60 6.71
CA ALA A 96 -6.11 -25.13 8.03
C ALA A 96 -5.47 -24.36 9.20
N GLU A 97 -4.26 -23.84 9.01
CA GLU A 97 -3.54 -22.98 9.99
C GLU A 97 -4.25 -21.63 10.13
N TRP A 98 -4.72 -21.07 9.01
CA TRP A 98 -5.52 -19.84 8.96
C TRP A 98 -7.01 -20.03 9.32
N GLY A 99 -7.46 -21.28 9.51
CA GLY A 99 -8.84 -21.60 9.86
C GLY A 99 -9.85 -21.39 8.73
N VAL A 100 -9.45 -21.53 7.47
CA VAL A 100 -10.31 -21.28 6.31
C VAL A 100 -10.35 -22.49 5.37
N GLU A 101 -11.35 -22.51 4.50
CA GLU A 101 -11.43 -23.50 3.41
C GLU A 101 -10.52 -23.11 2.24
N PRO A 102 -10.07 -24.06 1.39
CA PRO A 102 -9.26 -23.78 0.20
C PRO A 102 -9.86 -22.75 -0.76
N SER A 103 -11.18 -22.60 -0.77
CA SER A 103 -11.91 -21.67 -1.63
C SER A 103 -12.12 -20.27 -1.01
N ALA A 104 -11.56 -19.99 0.18
CA ALA A 104 -11.88 -18.76 0.92
C ALA A 104 -11.52 -17.48 0.17
N MET A 105 -10.55 -17.53 -0.73
CA MET A 105 -10.14 -16.39 -1.56
C MET A 105 -10.83 -16.33 -2.94
N ASP A 106 -11.64 -17.31 -3.31
CA ASP A 106 -12.22 -17.41 -4.66
C ASP A 106 -13.10 -16.20 -5.01
N GLY A 107 -13.79 -15.62 -4.02
CA GLY A 107 -14.63 -14.43 -4.21
C GLY A 107 -13.87 -13.17 -4.64
N ALA A 108 -12.56 -13.11 -4.40
CA ALA A 108 -11.70 -11.99 -4.81
C ALA A 108 -10.92 -12.27 -6.11
N ARG A 109 -10.99 -13.50 -6.64
CA ARG A 109 -10.12 -13.98 -7.72
C ARG A 109 -10.21 -13.12 -8.99
N ASP A 110 -11.41 -12.79 -9.43
CA ASP A 110 -11.62 -12.02 -10.66
C ASP A 110 -11.15 -10.57 -10.51
N PHE A 111 -11.38 -9.96 -9.33
CA PHE A 111 -10.88 -8.63 -9.01
C PHE A 111 -9.34 -8.60 -9.06
N VAL A 112 -8.71 -9.54 -8.36
CA VAL A 112 -7.24 -9.67 -8.34
C VAL A 112 -6.69 -9.90 -9.75
N SER A 113 -7.30 -10.79 -10.52
CA SER A 113 -6.88 -11.07 -11.90
C SER A 113 -6.98 -9.83 -12.80
N THR A 114 -8.02 -9.01 -12.62
CA THR A 114 -8.24 -7.82 -13.44
C THR A 114 -7.21 -6.74 -13.14
N TYR A 115 -7.04 -6.40 -11.86
CA TYR A 115 -6.26 -5.24 -11.45
C TYR A 115 -4.78 -5.54 -11.16
N ARG A 116 -4.36 -6.82 -11.18
CA ARG A 116 -2.94 -7.21 -11.29
C ARG A 116 -2.51 -7.58 -12.71
N ALA A 117 -3.38 -7.43 -13.70
CA ALA A 117 -3.00 -7.68 -15.08
C ALA A 117 -1.78 -6.81 -15.46
N SER A 118 -0.77 -7.40 -16.12
CA SER A 118 0.48 -6.70 -16.43
C SER A 118 0.26 -5.42 -17.23
N GLY A 119 -0.68 -5.42 -18.18
CA GLY A 119 -1.05 -4.22 -18.95
C GLY A 119 -1.67 -3.12 -18.08
N PHE A 120 -2.47 -3.49 -17.07
CA PHE A 120 -3.04 -2.53 -16.13
C PHE A 120 -1.94 -1.93 -15.25
N LEU A 121 -1.05 -2.74 -14.69
CA LEU A 121 0.06 -2.24 -13.86
C LEU A 121 1.04 -1.38 -14.67
N ALA A 122 1.37 -1.78 -15.89
CA ALA A 122 2.23 -1.00 -16.77
C ALA A 122 1.62 0.37 -17.10
N SER A 123 0.29 0.45 -17.19
CA SER A 123 -0.41 1.72 -17.44
C SER A 123 -0.39 2.71 -16.28
N LEU A 124 0.16 2.32 -15.12
CA LEU A 124 0.30 3.16 -13.92
C LEU A 124 1.77 3.48 -13.60
N ALA A 125 2.74 2.97 -14.37
CA ALA A 125 4.16 3.03 -14.02
C ALA A 125 4.71 4.47 -13.88
N ASP A 126 4.18 5.40 -14.68
CA ASP A 126 4.56 6.81 -14.71
C ASP A 126 3.42 7.73 -14.22
N THR A 127 2.44 7.18 -13.50
CA THR A 127 1.27 7.91 -13.01
C THR A 127 1.42 8.20 -11.52
N ASP A 128 1.74 9.45 -11.20
CA ASP A 128 1.64 9.95 -9.82
C ASP A 128 0.18 10.25 -9.48
N GLY A 129 -0.34 9.61 -8.44
CA GLY A 129 -1.69 9.90 -7.95
C GLY A 129 -1.77 11.29 -7.28
N PRO A 130 -2.73 12.16 -7.66
CA PRO A 130 -2.97 13.42 -6.96
C PRO A 130 -3.19 13.17 -5.48
N ARG A 131 -2.55 13.95 -4.60
CA ARG A 131 -2.52 13.65 -3.14
C ARG A 131 -3.74 14.16 -2.39
N HIS A 132 -4.50 15.09 -2.99
CA HIS A 132 -5.67 15.73 -2.39
C HIS A 132 -5.40 16.28 -0.98
N LEU A 133 -4.21 16.85 -0.79
CA LEU A 133 -3.90 17.57 0.43
C LEU A 133 -4.59 18.93 0.39
N GLY A 134 -4.96 19.48 1.55
CA GLY A 134 -5.43 20.86 1.61
C GLY A 134 -4.29 21.82 1.26
N ASP A 135 -4.63 22.98 0.69
CA ASP A 135 -3.67 24.00 0.21
C ASP A 135 -2.56 24.34 1.23
N ASP A 136 -2.91 24.45 2.52
CA ASP A 136 -1.95 24.71 3.59
C ASP A 136 -0.91 23.59 3.72
N PHE A 137 -1.33 22.33 3.58
CA PHE A 137 -0.43 21.18 3.63
C PHE A 137 0.41 21.04 2.37
N GLU A 138 -0.12 21.39 1.20
CA GLU A 138 0.67 21.43 -0.04
C GLU A 138 1.77 22.48 0.05
N MET A 139 1.46 23.68 0.57
CA MET A 139 2.44 24.74 0.80
C MET A 139 3.55 24.30 1.76
N VAL A 140 3.19 23.66 2.89
CA VAL A 140 4.17 23.13 3.84
C VAL A 140 5.06 22.07 3.18
N GLN A 141 4.46 21.13 2.47
CA GLN A 141 5.20 20.08 1.79
C GLN A 141 6.17 20.64 0.74
N ASP A 142 5.75 21.62 -0.06
CA ASP A 142 6.61 22.26 -1.06
C ASP A 142 7.79 22.99 -0.40
N ALA A 143 7.58 23.64 0.74
CA ALA A 143 8.64 24.29 1.49
C ALA A 143 9.70 23.27 1.97
N PHE A 144 9.26 22.17 2.58
CA PHE A 144 10.17 21.11 3.05
C PHE A 144 10.83 20.35 1.90
N ARG A 145 10.11 20.12 0.79
CA ARG A 145 10.69 19.50 -0.42
C ARG A 145 11.81 20.36 -0.99
N ARG A 146 11.59 21.67 -1.16
CA ARG A 146 12.63 22.59 -1.65
C ARG A 146 13.85 22.61 -0.73
N PHE A 147 13.64 22.64 0.59
CA PHE A 147 14.75 22.56 1.54
C PHE A 147 15.52 21.24 1.38
N ALA A 148 14.82 20.12 1.25
CA ALA A 148 15.46 18.84 1.01
C ALA A 148 16.27 18.84 -0.30
N GLU A 149 15.70 19.34 -1.38
CA GLU A 149 16.33 19.40 -2.70
C GLU A 149 17.56 20.33 -2.72
N ASP A 150 17.46 21.51 -2.10
CA ASP A 150 18.48 22.54 -2.16
C ASP A 150 19.58 22.36 -1.11
N LYS A 151 19.25 21.82 0.07
CA LYS A 151 20.15 21.78 1.23
C LYS A 151 20.58 20.37 1.60
N ILE A 152 19.71 19.36 1.48
CA ILE A 152 20.01 18.00 1.94
C ILE A 152 20.58 17.14 0.80
N MET A 153 19.90 17.07 -0.35
CA MET A 153 20.31 16.21 -1.47
C MET A 153 21.77 16.41 -1.91
N PRO A 154 22.31 17.64 -2.01
CA PRO A 154 23.67 17.84 -2.52
C PRO A 154 24.77 17.29 -1.62
N ILE A 155 24.51 17.17 -0.31
CA ILE A 155 25.50 16.79 0.70
C ILE A 155 25.28 15.38 1.27
N ALA A 156 24.12 14.78 1.02
CA ALA A 156 23.74 13.49 1.59
C ALA A 156 24.75 12.37 1.26
N GLU A 157 25.26 12.36 0.02
CA GLU A 157 26.24 11.37 -0.43
C GLU A 157 27.58 11.50 0.31
N GLU A 158 28.07 12.73 0.49
CA GLU A 158 29.33 12.99 1.19
C GLU A 158 29.24 12.58 2.67
N ILE A 159 28.13 12.95 3.33
CA ILE A 159 27.84 12.57 4.71
C ILE A 159 27.85 11.04 4.85
N HIS A 160 27.14 10.32 3.99
CA HIS A 160 27.11 8.86 4.03
C HIS A 160 28.46 8.22 3.71
N ARG A 161 29.18 8.73 2.69
CA ARG A 161 30.48 8.20 2.28
C ARG A 161 31.51 8.27 3.41
N HIS A 162 31.45 9.30 4.23
CA HIS A 162 32.44 9.55 5.28
C HIS A 162 31.94 9.27 6.70
N ASN A 163 30.71 8.73 6.84
CA ASN A 163 30.04 8.58 8.14
C ASN A 163 30.08 9.88 8.95
N GLY A 164 29.81 10.99 8.26
CA GLY A 164 29.79 12.33 8.86
C GLY A 164 28.53 12.57 9.67
N ASP A 165 28.61 13.51 10.61
CA ASP A 165 27.44 14.02 11.30
C ASP A 165 26.58 14.91 10.37
N ILE A 166 25.30 15.07 10.70
CA ILE A 166 24.44 16.04 10.00
C ILE A 166 24.96 17.45 10.31
N PRO A 167 25.25 18.29 9.29
CA PRO A 167 25.76 19.63 9.52
C PRO A 167 24.79 20.50 10.33
N GLU A 168 25.35 21.34 11.20
CA GLU A 168 24.57 22.28 12.03
C GLU A 168 23.69 23.21 11.18
N GLU A 169 24.13 23.57 9.97
CA GLU A 169 23.36 24.40 9.03
C GLU A 169 22.05 23.75 8.60
N ILE A 170 22.00 22.41 8.52
CA ILE A 170 20.77 21.66 8.23
C ILE A 170 19.85 21.66 9.45
N ILE A 171 20.41 21.44 10.64
CA ILE A 171 19.66 21.42 11.91
C ILE A 171 19.05 22.81 12.16
N SER A 172 19.86 23.85 12.12
CA SER A 172 19.43 25.24 12.26
C SER A 172 18.41 25.62 11.17
N GLY A 173 18.61 25.19 9.92
CA GLY A 173 17.66 25.43 8.84
C GLY A 173 16.29 24.79 9.08
N LEU A 174 16.24 23.56 9.60
CA LEU A 174 14.99 22.90 9.98
C LEU A 174 14.31 23.60 11.17
N ALA A 175 15.09 24.10 12.14
CA ALA A 175 14.57 24.89 13.26
C ALA A 175 13.92 26.20 12.79
N GLU A 176 14.55 26.90 11.85
CA GLU A 176 14.00 28.13 11.24
C GLU A 176 12.70 27.88 10.47
N MET A 177 12.55 26.69 9.89
CA MET A 177 11.31 26.24 9.23
C MET A 177 10.23 25.79 10.22
N GLY A 178 10.52 25.78 11.53
CA GLY A 178 9.58 25.40 12.58
C GLY A 178 9.37 23.89 12.70
N ALA A 179 10.36 23.08 12.33
CA ALA A 179 10.27 21.62 12.46
C ALA A 179 10.33 21.14 13.92
N PHE A 180 10.93 21.93 14.83
CA PHE A 180 11.05 21.64 16.26
C PHE A 180 11.26 22.92 17.08
#